data_AF-A3J312-F1
#
_entry.id   AF-A3J312-F1
#
_cell.length_a   1.000
_cell.length_b   1.000
_cell.length_c   1.000
_cell.angle_alpha   90.00
_cell.angle_beta   90.00
_cell.angle_gamma   90.00
#
_symmetry.space_group_name_H-M   'P 1'
#
loop_
_entity.id
_entity.type
_entity.pdbx_description
1 polymer ?
#
loop_
_entity_poly.entity_id
_entity_poly.type
_entity_poly.pdbx_seq_one_letter_code
_entity_poly.pdbx_strand_id
1 'polypeptide(L)'
;MSVIERKLKDRSGSVCEISGTEHDLVVYVLPPTNERTVENSVLIAKHLKDQIENSETMNENDWRGLSDSMWNEHLPVQILSWRMLARLKNTDLLEMMYLDEESLEWAKATGEGEEEDENKIVHKDSNGVTLLDGDSVVLIKDLDVKGATFTAKRGAAVHNIKLVWDDANLIEGRVENQNIYILTQYVKKTK
;
A
#
# COMPACT_ATOMS: atom_id res chain seq x y z
N MET A 1 -13.47 5.07 -29.43
CA MET A 1 -14.16 4.13 -28.54
C MET A 1 -13.67 2.74 -28.86
N SER A 2 -13.01 2.06 -27.92
CA SER A 2 -12.49 0.71 -28.17
C SER A 2 -13.63 -0.32 -28.16
N VAL A 3 -13.44 -1.47 -28.83
CA VAL A 3 -14.45 -2.55 -28.84
C VAL A 3 -14.81 -3.02 -27.43
N ILE A 4 -13.82 -3.02 -26.53
CA ILE A 4 -13.97 -3.44 -25.12
C ILE A 4 -14.79 -2.41 -24.34
N GLU A 5 -14.49 -1.11 -24.51
CA GLU A 5 -15.25 -0.03 -23.87
C GLU A 5 -16.74 -0.11 -24.22
N ARG A 6 -17.06 -0.43 -25.48
CA ARG A 6 -18.45 -0.63 -25.90
C ARG A 6 -19.10 -1.83 -25.22
N LYS A 7 -18.39 -2.96 -25.11
CA LYS A 7 -18.89 -4.17 -24.41
C LYS A 7 -19.10 -3.91 -22.91
N LEU A 8 -18.19 -3.18 -22.28
CA LEU A 8 -18.31 -2.83 -20.86
C LEU A 8 -19.46 -1.84 -20.61
N LYS A 9 -19.68 -0.87 -21.52
CA LYS A 9 -20.86 0.01 -21.47
C LYS A 9 -22.18 -0.74 -21.65
N ASP A 10 -22.20 -1.75 -22.53
CA ASP A 10 -23.38 -2.61 -22.70
C ASP A 10 -23.68 -3.42 -21.43
N ARG A 11 -22.63 -4.02 -20.84
CA ARG A 11 -22.70 -4.79 -19.60
C ARG A 11 -23.16 -3.96 -18.39
N SER A 12 -22.60 -2.77 -18.24
CA SER A 12 -22.88 -1.89 -17.10
C SER A 12 -24.13 -1.03 -17.29
N GLY A 13 -24.80 -1.06 -18.45
CA GLY A 13 -25.86 -0.10 -18.75
C GLY A 13 -25.36 1.35 -18.86
N SER A 14 -24.08 1.54 -19.20
CA SER A 14 -23.39 2.83 -19.27
C SER A 14 -23.26 3.57 -17.94
N VAL A 15 -23.18 2.84 -16.83
CA VAL A 15 -22.85 3.39 -15.50
C VAL A 15 -21.56 2.81 -14.95
N CYS A 16 -21.00 3.45 -13.91
CA CYS A 16 -19.87 2.91 -13.18
C CYS A 16 -20.28 1.64 -12.41
N GLU A 17 -19.53 0.55 -12.59
CA GLU A 17 -19.82 -0.74 -11.96
C GLU A 17 -19.61 -0.77 -10.44
N ILE A 18 -19.03 0.30 -9.86
CA ILE A 18 -18.84 0.46 -8.42
C ILE A 18 -19.77 1.54 -7.87
N SER A 19 -19.68 2.78 -8.36
CA SER A 19 -20.43 3.91 -7.78
C SER A 19 -21.78 4.20 -8.45
N GLY A 20 -22.12 3.54 -9.56
CA GLY A 20 -23.36 3.79 -10.31
C GLY A 20 -23.41 5.14 -11.03
N THR A 21 -22.33 5.91 -11.05
CA THR A 21 -22.27 7.22 -11.73
C THR A 21 -22.19 7.06 -13.25
N GLU A 22 -22.83 7.94 -14.01
CA GLU A 22 -22.84 7.90 -15.49
C GLU A 22 -21.73 8.74 -16.16
N HIS A 23 -20.98 9.52 -15.37
CA HIS A 23 -20.02 10.52 -15.83
C HIS A 23 -18.57 10.03 -15.75
N ASP A 24 -17.73 10.53 -16.66
CA ASP A 24 -16.27 10.31 -16.70
C ASP A 24 -15.84 8.84 -16.58
N LEU A 25 -16.53 7.96 -17.31
CA LEU A 25 -16.28 6.52 -17.30
C LEU A 25 -15.01 6.15 -18.07
N VAL A 26 -14.17 5.35 -17.41
CA VAL A 26 -12.90 4.84 -17.93
C VAL A 26 -12.83 3.33 -17.74
N VAL A 27 -12.17 2.66 -18.70
CA VAL A 27 -11.88 1.23 -18.58
C VAL A 27 -10.64 1.05 -17.73
N TYR A 28 -10.79 0.34 -16.61
CA TYR A 28 -9.70 -0.05 -15.73
C TYR A 28 -9.45 -1.54 -15.87
N VAL A 29 -8.19 -1.92 -16.11
CA VAL A 29 -7.76 -3.32 -16.19
C VAL A 29 -7.22 -3.69 -14.82
N LEU A 30 -7.68 -4.80 -14.26
CA LEU A 30 -7.21 -5.27 -12.97
C LEU A 30 -5.82 -5.92 -13.13
N PRO A 31 -4.80 -5.44 -12.38
CA PRO A 31 -3.53 -6.14 -12.27
C PRO A 31 -3.73 -7.55 -11.67
N PRO A 32 -2.80 -8.51 -11.87
CA PRO A 32 -1.49 -8.36 -12.50
C PRO A 32 -1.51 -8.41 -14.04
N THR A 33 -2.66 -8.73 -14.62
CA THR A 33 -2.81 -8.90 -16.07
C THR A 33 -2.89 -7.53 -16.76
N ASN A 34 -2.17 -7.38 -17.88
CA ASN A 34 -2.25 -6.18 -18.74
C ASN A 34 -3.16 -6.38 -19.96
N GLU A 35 -3.79 -7.54 -20.07
CA GLU A 35 -4.69 -7.90 -21.15
C GLU A 35 -6.03 -7.18 -21.00
N ARG A 36 -6.32 -6.31 -21.96
CA ARG A 36 -7.59 -5.58 -22.04
C ARG A 36 -8.70 -6.49 -22.56
N THR A 37 -9.20 -7.38 -21.72
CA THR A 37 -10.37 -8.23 -21.98
C THR A 37 -11.56 -7.81 -21.12
N VAL A 38 -12.77 -8.24 -21.49
CA VAL A 38 -13.99 -7.96 -20.68
C VAL A 38 -13.94 -8.67 -19.33
N GLU A 39 -13.20 -9.77 -19.24
CA GLU A 39 -13.05 -10.59 -18.04
C GLU A 39 -12.04 -9.97 -17.05
N ASN A 40 -11.07 -9.19 -17.54
CA ASN A 40 -10.02 -8.56 -16.72
C ASN A 40 -10.21 -7.05 -16.55
N SER A 41 -11.30 -6.49 -17.07
CA SER A 41 -11.54 -5.05 -17.05
C SER A 41 -12.89 -4.71 -16.44
N VAL A 42 -12.95 -3.52 -15.85
CA VAL A 42 -14.16 -2.92 -15.28
C VAL A 42 -14.36 -1.51 -15.80
N LEU A 43 -15.60 -1.06 -15.83
CA LEU A 43 -15.97 0.32 -16.14
C LEU A 43 -16.14 1.11 -14.85
N ILE A 44 -15.20 2.01 -14.58
CA ILE A 44 -15.20 2.83 -13.36
C ILE A 44 -15.15 4.32 -13.69
N ALA A 45 -15.58 5.15 -12.75
CA ALA A 45 -15.41 6.59 -12.86
C ALA A 45 -13.93 6.96 -12.73
N LYS A 46 -13.50 8.00 -13.46
CA LYS A 46 -12.11 8.45 -13.47
C LYS A 46 -11.57 8.76 -12.08
N HIS A 47 -12.36 9.40 -11.22
CA HIS A 47 -11.92 9.72 -9.85
C HIS A 47 -11.63 8.45 -9.02
N LEU A 48 -12.39 7.37 -9.19
CA LEU A 48 -12.13 6.10 -8.51
C LEU A 48 -10.84 5.47 -9.03
N LYS A 49 -10.60 5.53 -10.35
CA LYS A 49 -9.33 5.08 -10.93
C LYS A 49 -8.15 5.81 -10.31
N ASP A 50 -8.24 7.14 -10.21
CA ASP A 50 -7.19 7.98 -9.65
C ASP A 50 -6.94 7.64 -8.17
N GLN A 51 -7.99 7.32 -7.39
CA GLN A 51 -7.87 6.85 -5.99
C GLN A 51 -7.28 5.43 -5.87
N ILE A 52 -7.54 4.54 -6.83
CA ILE A 52 -6.91 3.21 -6.85
C ILE A 52 -5.40 3.34 -7.04
N GLU A 53 -4.98 4.20 -7.98
CA GLU A 53 -3.57 4.46 -8.31
C GLU A 53 -2.86 5.31 -7.24
N ASN A 54 -3.58 6.17 -6.52
CA ASN A 54 -3.03 7.01 -5.46
C ASN A 54 -3.86 6.92 -4.17
N SER A 55 -3.37 6.12 -3.22
CA SER A 55 -4.00 5.90 -1.91
C SER A 55 -4.12 7.15 -1.05
N GLU A 56 -3.28 8.17 -1.23
CA GLU A 56 -3.35 9.42 -0.45
C GLU A 56 -4.59 10.26 -0.77
N THR A 57 -5.24 10.02 -1.91
CA THR A 57 -6.43 10.74 -2.36
C THR A 57 -7.74 10.02 -2.04
N MET A 58 -7.67 8.90 -1.33
CA MET A 58 -8.81 8.01 -1.10
C MET A 58 -9.87 8.67 -0.20
N ASN A 59 -11.13 8.58 -0.61
CA ASN A 59 -12.28 9.10 0.14
C ASN A 59 -13.34 8.00 0.30
N GLU A 60 -13.59 7.59 1.54
CA GLU A 60 -14.56 6.54 1.90
C GLU A 60 -15.95 6.77 1.30
N ASN A 61 -16.37 8.03 1.12
CA ASN A 61 -17.70 8.34 0.59
C ASN A 61 -17.88 7.95 -0.87
N ASP A 62 -16.81 7.92 -1.66
CA ASP A 62 -16.84 7.58 -3.08
C ASP A 62 -17.00 6.05 -3.29
N TRP A 63 -16.71 5.27 -2.23
CA TRP A 63 -16.73 3.81 -2.23
C TRP A 63 -17.96 3.19 -1.57
N ARG A 64 -19.02 3.99 -1.32
CA ARG A 64 -20.27 3.49 -0.71
C ARG A 64 -20.97 2.40 -1.53
N GLY A 65 -20.75 2.37 -2.84
CA GLY A 65 -21.33 1.34 -3.72
C GLY A 65 -20.67 -0.04 -3.61
N LEU A 66 -19.56 -0.17 -2.84
CA LEU A 66 -18.87 -1.44 -2.65
C LEU A 66 -19.75 -2.54 -2.04
N SER A 67 -20.71 -2.18 -1.17
CA SER A 67 -21.66 -3.12 -0.57
C SER A 67 -22.54 -3.83 -1.60
N ASP A 68 -22.81 -3.15 -2.73
CA ASP A 68 -23.66 -3.67 -3.79
C ASP A 68 -22.81 -4.32 -4.89
N SER A 69 -21.68 -3.70 -5.23
CA SER A 69 -20.78 -4.19 -6.28
C SER A 69 -20.02 -5.46 -5.90
N MET A 70 -19.83 -5.74 -4.60
CA MET A 70 -19.23 -7.00 -4.13
C MET A 70 -20.05 -8.25 -4.53
N TRP A 71 -21.34 -8.09 -4.82
CA TRP A 71 -22.24 -9.17 -5.24
C TRP A 71 -22.52 -9.19 -6.75
N ASN A 72 -21.79 -8.39 -7.52
CA ASN A 72 -21.99 -8.30 -8.96
C ASN A 72 -21.74 -9.64 -9.65
N GLU A 73 -22.49 -9.99 -10.69
CA GLU A 73 -22.33 -11.25 -11.42
C GLU A 73 -20.97 -11.40 -12.12
N HIS A 74 -20.27 -10.29 -12.30
CA HIS A 74 -18.98 -10.27 -12.96
C HIS A 74 -17.82 -10.26 -11.98
N LEU A 75 -17.03 -11.33 -12.05
CA LEU A 75 -15.83 -11.53 -11.25
C LEU A 75 -14.88 -10.31 -11.16
N PRO A 76 -14.52 -9.59 -12.23
CA PRO A 76 -13.61 -8.45 -12.11
C PRO A 76 -14.17 -7.30 -11.25
N VAL A 77 -15.50 -7.17 -11.13
CA VAL A 77 -16.14 -6.18 -10.25
C VAL A 77 -16.08 -6.66 -8.80
N GLN A 78 -16.33 -7.95 -8.55
CA GLN A 78 -16.17 -8.55 -7.22
C GLN A 78 -14.73 -8.40 -6.71
N ILE A 79 -13.74 -8.68 -7.56
CA ILE A 79 -12.32 -8.58 -7.21
C ILE A 79 -11.92 -7.13 -6.92
N LEU A 80 -12.34 -6.17 -7.75
CA LEU A 80 -12.07 -4.76 -7.46
C LEU A 80 -12.74 -4.36 -6.14
N SER A 81 -13.97 -4.82 -5.90
CA SER A 81 -14.69 -4.52 -4.68
C SER A 81 -13.97 -5.06 -3.45
N TRP A 82 -13.53 -6.32 -3.52
CA TRP A 82 -12.74 -6.97 -2.47
C TRP A 82 -11.45 -6.19 -2.17
N ARG A 83 -10.70 -5.78 -3.20
CA ARG A 83 -9.45 -5.01 -3.01
C ARG A 83 -9.70 -3.71 -2.27
N MET A 84 -10.72 -2.95 -2.69
CA MET A 84 -11.03 -1.67 -2.07
C MET A 84 -11.60 -1.83 -0.66
N LEU A 85 -12.40 -2.86 -0.39
CA LEU A 85 -12.82 -3.20 0.97
C LEU A 85 -11.63 -3.56 1.87
N ALA A 86 -10.67 -4.32 1.34
CA ALA A 86 -9.43 -4.67 2.03
C ALA A 86 -8.58 -3.43 2.34
N ARG A 87 -8.45 -2.50 1.39
CA ARG A 87 -7.77 -1.21 1.58
C ARG A 87 -8.45 -0.33 2.63
N LEU A 88 -9.78 -0.30 2.64
CA LEU A 88 -10.59 0.43 3.62
C LEU A 88 -10.65 -0.26 4.99
N LYS A 89 -10.00 -1.41 5.16
CA LYS A 89 -10.07 -2.26 6.36
C LYS A 89 -11.51 -2.57 6.79
N ASN A 90 -12.43 -2.70 5.83
CA ASN A 90 -13.83 -3.02 6.10
C ASN A 90 -14.02 -4.54 6.20
N THR A 91 -13.61 -5.09 7.34
CA THR A 91 -13.66 -6.54 7.62
C THR A 91 -15.08 -7.08 7.60
N ASP A 92 -16.06 -6.31 8.07
CA ASP A 92 -17.46 -6.74 8.15
C ASP A 92 -18.02 -7.15 6.79
N LEU A 93 -17.74 -6.36 5.74
CA LEU A 93 -18.17 -6.68 4.38
C LEU A 93 -17.29 -7.76 3.73
N LEU A 94 -15.98 -7.75 4.01
CA LEU A 94 -15.07 -8.78 3.47
C LEU A 94 -15.43 -10.18 3.94
N GLU A 95 -15.81 -10.35 5.20
CA GLU A 95 -16.21 -11.65 5.77
C GLU A 95 -17.51 -12.18 5.14
N MET A 96 -18.35 -11.30 4.59
CA MET A 96 -19.54 -11.71 3.88
C MET A 96 -19.23 -12.18 2.46
N MET A 97 -18.14 -11.70 1.83
CA MET A 97 -17.77 -12.12 0.48
C MET A 97 -17.34 -13.58 0.45
N TYR A 98 -17.88 -14.33 -0.50
CA TYR A 98 -17.40 -15.66 -0.84
C TYR A 98 -16.77 -15.63 -2.23
N LEU A 99 -15.44 -15.73 -2.27
CA LEU A 99 -14.66 -15.95 -3.49
C LEU A 99 -14.07 -17.36 -3.44
N ASP A 100 -14.08 -18.05 -4.58
CA ASP A 100 -13.31 -19.28 -4.70
C ASP A 100 -11.79 -19.01 -4.60
N GLU A 101 -11.01 -20.07 -4.47
CA GLU A 101 -9.55 -19.99 -4.23
C GLU A 101 -8.83 -19.22 -5.35
N GLU A 102 -9.16 -19.47 -6.62
CA GLU A 102 -8.53 -18.82 -7.78
C GLU A 102 -8.88 -17.33 -7.82
N SER A 103 -10.15 -17.01 -7.59
CA SER A 103 -10.65 -15.63 -7.51
C SER A 103 -10.01 -14.85 -6.35
N LEU A 104 -9.84 -15.49 -5.20
CA LEU A 104 -9.21 -14.89 -4.03
C LEU A 104 -7.71 -14.66 -4.25
N GLU A 105 -7.00 -15.60 -4.88
CA GLU A 105 -5.60 -15.42 -5.25
C GLU A 105 -5.44 -14.23 -6.21
N TRP A 106 -6.31 -14.11 -7.20
CA TRP A 106 -6.30 -12.95 -8.09
C TRP A 106 -6.57 -11.65 -7.32
N ALA A 107 -7.52 -11.65 -6.39
CA ALA A 107 -7.81 -10.46 -5.58
C ALA A 107 -6.60 -10.03 -4.73
N LYS A 108 -5.89 -10.97 -4.12
CA LYS A 108 -4.68 -10.75 -3.30
C LYS A 108 -3.43 -10.40 -4.11
N ALA A 109 -3.41 -10.64 -5.43
CA ALA A 109 -2.22 -10.45 -6.26
C ALA A 109 -1.63 -9.02 -6.28
N THR A 110 -2.40 -8.01 -5.84
CA THR A 110 -1.92 -6.62 -5.71
C THR A 110 -1.38 -6.27 -4.32
N GLY A 111 -1.32 -7.24 -3.40
CA GLY A 111 -0.95 -7.02 -2.00
C GLY A 111 -2.01 -6.29 -1.19
N GLU A 112 -3.23 -6.12 -1.74
CA GLU A 112 -4.34 -5.55 -0.98
C GLU A 112 -4.95 -6.61 -0.07
N GLY A 113 -5.18 -6.29 1.19
CA GLY A 113 -5.59 -7.28 2.19
C GLY A 113 -4.48 -8.20 2.64
N GLU A 114 -3.24 -8.01 2.17
CA GLU A 114 -2.11 -8.24 3.06
C GLU A 114 -2.34 -7.29 4.23
N GLU A 115 -2.46 -7.82 5.44
CA GLU A 115 -2.29 -7.00 6.61
C GLU A 115 -1.00 -6.22 6.36
N GLU A 116 -1.07 -4.88 6.27
CA GLU A 116 0.07 -4.08 6.70
C GLU A 116 0.29 -4.58 8.10
N ASP A 117 1.20 -5.56 8.24
CA ASP A 117 1.48 -6.25 9.48
C ASP A 117 1.41 -5.17 10.56
N GLU A 118 0.40 -5.16 11.42
CA GLU A 118 0.35 -4.15 12.48
C GLU A 118 1.53 -4.36 13.44
N ASN A 119 2.21 -5.51 13.31
CA ASN A 119 3.50 -5.87 13.86
C ASN A 119 4.70 -5.53 12.95
N LYS A 120 4.52 -4.94 11.77
CA LYS A 120 5.63 -4.48 10.92
C LYS A 120 6.18 -3.27 11.62
N ILE A 121 7.22 -3.52 12.39
CA ILE A 121 7.93 -2.52 13.15
C ILE A 121 8.42 -1.43 12.19
N VAL A 122 7.68 -0.32 12.11
CA VAL A 122 8.02 0.82 11.24
C VAL A 122 9.04 1.68 11.95
N HIS A 123 10.27 1.68 11.43
CA HIS A 123 11.35 2.50 11.95
C HIS A 123 11.25 3.90 11.34
N LYS A 124 11.09 4.93 12.17
CA LYS A 124 11.02 6.33 11.74
C LYS A 124 12.14 7.14 12.34
N ASP A 125 12.78 7.98 11.53
CA ASP A 125 13.80 8.91 12.01
C ASP A 125 13.21 10.05 12.87
N SER A 126 14.07 10.94 13.37
CA SER A 126 13.67 12.11 14.17
C SER A 126 12.68 13.07 13.49
N ASN A 127 12.54 13.03 12.16
CA ASN A 127 11.60 13.86 11.38
C ASN A 127 10.38 13.07 10.89
N GLY A 128 10.22 11.81 11.32
CA GLY A 128 9.11 10.95 10.91
C GLY A 128 9.31 10.26 9.55
N VAL A 129 10.51 10.30 8.98
CA VAL A 129 10.82 9.64 7.71
C VAL A 129 11.06 8.15 7.95
N THR A 130 10.38 7.29 7.18
CA THR A 130 10.57 5.83 7.26
C THR A 130 11.98 5.43 6.82
N LEU A 131 12.61 4.63 7.66
CA LEU A 131 13.92 4.02 7.44
C LEU A 131 13.76 2.62 6.85
N LEU A 132 14.67 2.26 5.95
CA LEU A 132 14.77 0.94 5.32
C LEU A 132 16.17 0.37 5.53
N ASP A 133 16.29 -0.96 5.48
CA ASP A 133 17.60 -1.61 5.44
C ASP A 133 18.44 -1.09 4.27
N GLY A 134 19.70 -0.78 4.55
CA GLY A 134 20.63 -0.20 3.57
C GLY A 134 20.63 1.33 3.50
N ASP A 135 19.70 2.01 4.17
CA ASP A 135 19.68 3.48 4.20
C ASP A 135 20.95 4.07 4.86
N SER A 136 21.22 5.34 4.56
CA SER A 136 22.23 6.14 5.24
C SER A 136 21.58 7.22 6.11
N VAL A 137 22.07 7.36 7.33
CA VAL A 137 21.55 8.31 8.30
C VAL A 137 22.67 9.11 8.95
N VAL A 138 22.34 10.24 9.55
CA VAL A 138 23.27 11.10 10.29
C VAL A 138 22.82 11.28 11.72
N LEU A 139 23.77 11.22 12.66
CA LEU A 139 23.50 11.49 14.08
C LEU A 139 23.14 12.95 14.32
N ILE A 140 22.02 13.20 14.99
CA ILE A 140 21.60 14.55 15.38
C ILE A 140 22.04 14.94 16.81
N LYS A 141 22.60 13.99 17.57
CA LYS A 141 23.14 14.18 18.93
C LYS A 141 24.46 13.40 19.10
N ASP A 142 25.26 13.82 20.07
CA ASP A 142 26.43 13.05 20.54
C ASP A 142 25.93 11.83 21.32
N LEU A 143 26.46 10.64 21.01
CA LEU A 143 26.10 9.39 21.67
C LEU A 143 27.35 8.72 22.24
N ASP A 144 27.36 8.48 23.55
CA ASP A 144 28.37 7.66 24.19
C ASP A 144 28.09 6.19 23.92
N VAL A 145 29.00 5.53 23.22
CA VAL A 145 28.83 4.14 22.81
C VAL A 145 29.21 3.24 23.97
N LYS A 146 28.23 2.51 24.51
CA LYS A 146 28.48 1.52 25.55
C LYS A 146 29.40 0.42 25.01
N GLY A 147 30.52 0.20 25.68
CA GLY A 147 31.52 -0.80 25.28
C GLY A 147 32.59 -0.31 24.30
N ALA A 148 32.56 0.98 23.92
CA ALA A 148 33.66 1.62 23.18
C ALA A 148 34.32 2.73 24.01
N THR A 149 35.54 3.11 23.63
CA THR A 149 36.29 4.22 24.25
C THR A 149 36.06 5.56 23.52
N PHE A 150 35.12 5.62 22.58
CA PHE A 150 34.81 6.79 21.79
C PHE A 150 33.33 7.22 21.92
N THR A 151 33.09 8.50 21.67
CA THR A 151 31.74 9.09 21.58
C THR A 151 31.44 9.34 20.11
N ALA A 152 30.34 8.79 19.61
CA ALA A 152 29.87 9.07 18.25
C ALA A 152 29.31 10.51 18.21
N LYS A 153 29.99 11.40 17.49
CA LYS A 153 29.66 12.82 17.47
C LYS A 153 28.46 13.12 16.58
N ARG A 154 27.70 14.15 16.95
CA ARG A 154 26.68 14.76 16.10
C ARG A 154 27.28 15.09 14.73
N GLY A 155 26.56 14.72 13.67
CA GLY A 155 27.00 14.88 12.29
C GLY A 155 27.76 13.67 11.74
N ALA A 156 28.11 12.67 12.56
CA ALA A 156 28.67 11.42 12.05
C ALA A 156 27.65 10.69 11.17
N ALA A 157 28.11 10.24 10.00
CA ALA A 157 27.30 9.50 9.05
C ALA A 157 27.39 7.99 9.32
N VAL A 158 26.24 7.33 9.29
CA VAL A 158 26.06 5.90 9.49
C VAL A 158 25.44 5.36 8.21
N HIS A 159 26.22 4.58 7.48
CA HIS A 159 25.81 4.06 6.18
C HIS A 159 25.38 2.60 6.31
N ASN A 160 24.49 2.17 5.42
CA ASN A 160 24.04 0.78 5.33
C ASN A 160 23.47 0.27 6.67
N ILE A 161 22.53 1.03 7.22
CA ILE A 161 21.86 0.68 8.48
C ILE A 161 21.06 -0.62 8.31
N LYS A 162 20.83 -1.31 9.41
CA LYS A 162 19.89 -2.43 9.49
C LYS A 162 18.77 -2.12 10.47
N LEU A 163 17.56 -2.51 10.11
CA LEU A 163 16.40 -2.37 10.98
C LEU A 163 16.39 -3.49 12.02
N VAL A 164 15.95 -3.18 13.24
CA VAL A 164 15.83 -4.15 14.32
C VAL A 164 14.43 -4.73 14.30
N TRP A 165 14.34 -6.03 14.07
CA TRP A 165 13.08 -6.71 13.80
C TRP A 165 12.10 -6.74 14.99
N ASP A 166 12.56 -6.47 16.22
CA ASP A 166 11.78 -6.49 17.46
C ASP A 166 11.67 -5.12 18.19
N ASP A 167 12.27 -4.04 17.67
CA ASP A 167 12.18 -2.69 18.29
C ASP A 167 12.16 -1.55 17.26
N ALA A 168 11.02 -0.84 17.15
CA ALA A 168 10.80 0.27 16.22
C ALA A 168 11.73 1.47 16.45
N ASN A 169 12.25 1.57 17.67
CA ASN A 169 13.08 2.68 18.06
C ASN A 169 14.56 2.39 17.85
N LEU A 170 14.94 1.19 17.39
CA LEU A 170 16.34 0.77 17.33
C LEU A 170 16.76 0.43 15.91
N ILE A 171 17.92 0.90 15.50
CA ILE A 171 18.59 0.48 14.28
C ILE A 171 20.01 0.06 14.59
N GLU A 172 20.53 -0.89 13.84
CA GLU A 172 21.94 -1.26 13.88
C GLU A 172 22.68 -0.48 12.79
N GLY A 173 23.83 0.08 13.13
CA GLY A 173 24.67 0.81 12.19
C GLY A 173 26.14 0.68 12.52
N ARG A 174 27.00 1.05 11.56
CA ARG A 174 28.45 1.01 11.74
C ARG A 174 29.02 2.42 11.89
N VAL A 175 29.75 2.64 12.98
CA VAL A 175 30.50 3.87 13.26
C VAL A 175 31.92 3.49 13.68
N GLU A 176 32.94 4.12 13.07
CA GLU A 176 34.36 3.84 13.33
C GLU A 176 34.73 2.34 13.35
N ASN A 177 34.21 1.58 12.39
CA ASN A 177 34.36 0.12 12.25
C ASN A 177 33.74 -0.74 13.37
N GLN A 178 32.94 -0.15 14.25
CA GLN A 178 32.19 -0.87 15.26
C GLN A 178 30.69 -0.87 14.93
N ASN A 179 30.05 -2.02 15.11
CA ASN A 179 28.59 -2.13 15.02
C ASN A 179 27.97 -1.66 16.34
N ILE A 180 27.01 -0.74 16.25
CA ILE A 180 26.34 -0.13 17.39
C ILE A 180 24.83 -0.10 17.15
N TYR A 181 24.07 -0.20 18.24
CA TYR A 181 22.63 0.05 18.22
C TYR A 181 22.35 1.51 18.51
N ILE A 182 21.53 2.15 17.67
CA ILE A 182 21.25 3.57 17.69
C ILE A 182 19.73 3.76 17.76
N LEU A 183 19.28 4.67 18.64
CA LEU A 183 17.87 5.02 18.70
C LEU A 183 17.47 5.87 17.48
N THR A 184 16.38 5.51 16.82
CA THR A 184 15.89 6.15 15.58
C THR A 184 15.57 7.63 15.77
N GLN A 185 15.14 8.03 16.97
CA GLN A 185 14.94 9.43 17.37
C GLN A 185 16.22 10.28 17.39
N TYR A 186 17.42 9.68 17.31
CA TYR A 186 18.71 10.39 17.28
C TYR A 186 19.38 10.38 15.92
N VAL A 187 18.68 9.91 14.91
CA VAL A 187 19.16 9.92 13.53
C VAL A 187 18.23 10.72 12.63
N LYS A 188 18.80 11.16 11.52
CA LYS A 188 18.08 11.78 10.41
C LYS A 188 18.47 11.06 9.13
N LYS A 189 17.49 10.65 8.32
CA LYS A 189 17.76 10.05 7.01
C LYS A 189 18.46 11.05 6.10
N THR A 190 19.59 10.64 5.55
CA THR A 190 20.26 11.35 4.46
C THR A 190 19.88 10.68 3.15
N LYS A 191 19.63 11.51 2.13
CA LYS A 191 19.19 11.08 0.81
C LYS A 191 20.09 10.02 0.19
#